data_AF-A0A924MSK6-F1
#
_entry.id   AF-A0A924MSK6-F1
#
_cell.length_a   1.000
_cell.length_b   1.000
_cell.length_c   1.000
_cell.angle_alpha   90.00
_cell.angle_beta   90.00
_cell.angle_gamma   90.00
#
_symmetry.space_group_name_H-M   'P 1'
#
loop_
_entity.id
_entity.type
_entity.pdbx_description
1 polymer ?
#
loop_
_entity_poly.entity_id
_entity_poly.type
_entity_poly.pdbx_seq_one_letter_code
_entity_poly.pdbx_strand_id
1 'polypeptide(L)'
;MGSVVDVSREKAEWGFLWQQRGRWFAIRNDAESLIFQAGPAWWRLSNDVELRVTRGLFRRFELEQDGRTAFSLRYFFRGAAHAAIDPTYDAIDEEFDDFFLYVTEMWRHWKDKSMDTFLAA
;
A
#
# COMPACT_ATOMS: atom_id res chain seq x y z
N MET A 1 -17.39 -13.40 29.24
CA MET A 1 -16.56 -14.38 28.50
C MET A 1 -16.07 -13.70 27.24
N GLY A 2 -14.87 -13.11 27.30
CA GLY A 2 -14.22 -12.57 26.11
C GLY A 2 -13.40 -13.68 25.49
N SER A 3 -13.72 -14.05 24.24
CA SER A 3 -12.89 -14.96 23.45
C SER A 3 -11.52 -14.31 23.26
N VAL A 4 -10.51 -14.85 23.94
CA VAL A 4 -9.11 -14.61 23.61
C VAL A 4 -8.91 -15.24 22.25
N VAL A 5 -8.83 -14.43 21.21
CA VAL A 5 -8.42 -14.90 19.88
C VAL A 5 -6.94 -15.25 20.02
N ASP A 6 -6.66 -16.54 20.06
CA ASP A 6 -5.32 -17.08 20.05
C ASP A 6 -4.74 -16.86 18.65
N VAL A 7 -4.15 -15.69 18.43
CA VAL A 7 -3.43 -15.37 17.21
C VAL A 7 -2.09 -16.09 17.29
N SER A 8 -2.05 -17.34 16.82
CA SER A 8 -0.79 -18.07 16.71
C SER A 8 0.13 -17.29 15.77
N ARG A 9 1.26 -16.83 16.31
CA ARG A 9 2.28 -16.04 15.60
C ARG A 9 2.89 -16.79 14.39
N GLU A 10 2.60 -18.07 14.24
CA GLU A 10 3.14 -18.96 13.21
C GLU A 10 2.42 -18.86 11.85
N LYS A 11 1.29 -18.13 11.77
CA LYS A 11 0.61 -17.74 10.52
C LYS A 11 0.28 -16.24 10.50
N ALA A 12 1.20 -15.40 10.96
CA ALA A 12 0.94 -13.97 10.98
C ALA A 12 0.71 -13.46 9.54
N GLU A 13 -0.49 -12.94 9.26
CA GLU A 13 -0.77 -12.10 8.10
C GLU A 13 0.31 -11.01 8.06
N TRP A 14 1.12 -10.99 7.02
CA TRP A 14 2.05 -9.90 6.79
C TRP A 14 1.25 -8.65 6.43
N GLY A 15 1.64 -7.52 6.98
CA GLY A 15 1.05 -6.27 6.59
C GLY A 15 1.88 -5.07 7.02
N PHE A 16 1.72 -4.00 6.26
CA PHE A 16 2.30 -2.71 6.54
C PHE A 16 1.19 -1.70 6.78
N LEU A 17 1.25 -1.01 7.93
CA LEU A 17 0.26 -0.05 8.39
C LEU A 17 0.83 1.37 8.28
N TRP A 18 0.04 2.29 7.76
CA TRP A 18 0.43 3.68 7.55
C TRP A 18 -0.66 4.65 8.03
N GLN A 19 -0.26 5.77 8.64
CA GLN A 19 -1.18 6.84 9.02
C GLN A 19 -0.88 8.14 8.28
N GLN A 20 -1.83 8.60 7.47
CA GLN A 20 -1.75 9.87 6.77
C GLN A 20 -2.91 10.78 7.18
N ARG A 21 -2.62 11.95 7.76
CA ARG A 21 -3.63 12.97 8.14
C ARG A 21 -4.80 12.40 8.97
N GLY A 22 -4.50 11.53 9.94
CA GLY A 22 -5.50 10.90 10.81
C GLY A 22 -6.31 9.78 10.15
N ARG A 23 -5.98 9.39 8.91
CA ARG A 23 -6.57 8.23 8.24
C ARG A 23 -5.56 7.08 8.23
N TRP A 24 -6.05 5.89 8.54
CA TRP A 24 -5.26 4.66 8.52
C TRP A 24 -5.38 3.97 7.18
N PHE A 25 -4.25 3.50 6.69
CA PHE A 25 -4.10 2.71 5.48
C PHE A 25 -3.30 1.47 5.80
N ALA A 26 -3.61 0.36 5.13
CA ALA A 26 -2.81 -0.85 5.24
C ALA A 26 -2.68 -1.53 3.89
N ILE A 27 -1.56 -2.19 3.68
CA ILE A 27 -1.42 -3.28 2.72
C ILE A 27 -1.18 -4.54 3.55
N ARG A 28 -1.99 -5.57 3.37
CA ARG A 28 -1.85 -6.85 4.09
C ARG A 28 -2.12 -8.01 3.16
N ASN A 29 -1.74 -9.22 3.54
CA ASN A 29 -2.15 -10.41 2.81
C ASN A 29 -3.14 -11.26 3.61
N ASP A 30 -3.92 -12.05 2.89
CA ASP A 30 -4.57 -13.25 3.40
C ASP A 30 -4.06 -14.48 2.64
N ALA A 31 -4.70 -15.63 2.81
CA ALA A 31 -4.33 -16.86 2.11
C ALA A 31 -4.54 -16.78 0.58
N GLU A 32 -5.30 -15.81 0.09
CA GLU A 32 -5.77 -15.75 -1.30
C GLU A 32 -5.14 -14.57 -2.07
N SER A 33 -4.80 -13.48 -1.39
CA SER A 33 -4.60 -12.18 -2.03
C SER A 33 -3.87 -11.16 -1.16
N LEU A 34 -3.36 -10.11 -1.82
CA LEU A 34 -3.05 -8.85 -1.14
C LEU A 34 -4.33 -8.02 -1.02
N ILE A 35 -4.44 -7.28 0.07
CA ILE A 35 -5.58 -6.45 0.42
C ILE A 35 -5.07 -5.05 0.71
N PHE A 36 -5.53 -4.08 -0.08
CA PHE A 36 -5.38 -2.67 0.23
C PHE A 36 -6.56 -2.22 1.10
N GLN A 37 -6.28 -1.53 2.20
CA GLN A 37 -7.29 -1.06 3.14
C GLN A 37 -7.13 0.44 3.40
N ALA A 38 -8.24 1.17 3.37
CA ALA A 38 -8.33 2.58 3.74
C ALA A 38 -9.47 2.77 4.75
N GLY A 39 -9.11 2.81 6.04
CA GLY A 39 -10.09 2.80 7.12
C GLY A 39 -10.99 1.55 7.07
N PRO A 40 -12.33 1.70 6.99
CA PRO A 40 -13.25 0.56 6.91
C PRO A 40 -13.35 -0.05 5.50
N ALA A 41 -12.93 0.68 4.46
CA ALA A 41 -12.99 0.21 3.09
C ALA A 41 -11.75 -0.63 2.74
N TRP A 42 -11.94 -1.71 2.01
CA TRP A 42 -10.87 -2.59 1.58
C TRP A 42 -11.13 -3.12 0.17
N TRP A 43 -10.04 -3.39 -0.54
CA TRP A 43 -10.03 -3.89 -1.91
C TRP A 43 -9.05 -5.03 -2.00
N ARG A 44 -9.52 -6.15 -2.51
CA ARG A 44 -8.68 -7.27 -2.86
C ARG A 44 -7.92 -6.93 -4.14
N LEU A 45 -6.60 -7.04 -4.11
CA LEU A 45 -5.75 -6.77 -5.25
C LEU A 45 -5.67 -8.04 -6.09
N SER A 46 -6.23 -7.97 -7.28
CA SER A 46 -6.22 -9.00 -8.33
C SER A 46 -5.75 -8.37 -9.64
N ASN A 47 -5.45 -9.19 -10.65
CA ASN A 47 -4.76 -8.73 -11.86
C ASN A 47 -5.53 -7.66 -12.66
N ASP A 48 -6.83 -7.48 -12.41
CA ASP A 48 -7.70 -6.42 -12.94
C ASP A 48 -7.59 -5.09 -12.19
N VAL A 49 -6.88 -5.06 -11.05
CA VAL A 49 -6.65 -3.87 -10.24
C VAL A 49 -5.36 -3.17 -10.66
N GLU A 50 -5.48 -1.89 -10.98
CA GLU A 50 -4.35 -1.03 -11.30
C GLU A 50 -4.18 0.05 -10.23
N LEU A 51 -2.94 0.23 -9.76
CA LEU A 51 -2.58 1.27 -8.80
C LEU A 51 -1.73 2.33 -9.49
N ARG A 52 -2.02 3.60 -9.23
CA ARG A 52 -1.26 4.72 -9.79
C ARG A 52 -1.00 5.78 -8.75
N VAL A 53 0.21 6.35 -8.79
CA VAL A 53 0.55 7.59 -8.11
C VAL A 53 0.92 8.65 -9.13
N THR A 54 0.17 9.74 -9.17
CA THR A 54 0.57 10.94 -9.89
C THR A 54 1.45 11.79 -8.98
N ARG A 55 2.71 11.99 -9.39
CA ARG A 55 3.72 12.75 -8.64
C ARG A 55 3.48 14.26 -8.72
N GLY A 56 3.85 14.97 -7.65
CA GLY A 56 3.71 16.42 -7.49
C GLY A 56 3.74 16.81 -6.01
N LEU A 57 3.68 18.11 -5.70
CA LEU A 57 3.61 18.61 -4.31
C LEU A 57 2.36 18.08 -3.57
N PHE A 58 1.26 17.99 -4.31
CA PHE A 58 0.06 17.27 -3.92
C PHE A 58 -0.04 16.02 -4.79
N ARG A 59 0.36 14.88 -4.22
CA ARG A 59 0.26 13.59 -4.90
C ARG A 59 -1.17 13.11 -4.94
N ARG A 60 -1.47 12.29 -5.95
CA ARG A 60 -2.73 11.59 -6.07
C ARG A 60 -2.47 10.10 -6.20
N PHE A 61 -3.00 9.32 -5.27
CA PHE A 61 -3.08 7.87 -5.37
C PHE A 61 -4.45 7.46 -5.92
N GLU A 62 -4.47 6.51 -6.83
CA GLU A 62 -5.68 5.95 -7.44
C GLU A 62 -5.60 4.43 -7.49
N LEU A 63 -6.73 3.80 -7.14
CA LEU A 63 -7.00 2.39 -7.36
C LEU A 63 -8.11 2.29 -8.40
N GLU A 64 -7.80 1.71 -9.55
CA GLU A 64 -8.74 1.40 -10.60
C GLU A 64 -9.07 -0.10 -10.56
N GLN A 65 -10.36 -0.42 -10.65
CA GLN A 65 -10.87 -1.78 -10.75
C GLN A 65 -11.94 -1.81 -11.85
N ASP A 66 -11.88 -2.79 -12.75
CA ASP A 66 -12.79 -2.91 -13.91
C ASP A 66 -12.85 -1.61 -14.76
N GLY A 67 -11.71 -0.93 -14.92
CA GLY A 67 -11.60 0.32 -15.67
C GLY A 67 -12.30 1.53 -15.01
N ARG A 68 -12.69 1.43 -13.75
CA ARG A 68 -13.30 2.52 -12.97
C ARG A 68 -12.46 2.84 -11.75
N THR A 69 -12.36 4.12 -11.38
CA THR A 69 -11.71 4.53 -10.14
C THR A 69 -12.53 4.06 -8.93
N ALA A 70 -12.06 3.02 -8.25
CA ALA A 70 -12.68 2.48 -7.05
C ALA A 70 -12.22 3.22 -5.78
N PHE A 71 -11.02 3.80 -5.80
CA PHE A 71 -10.52 4.67 -4.73
C PHE A 71 -9.58 5.75 -5.27
N SER A 72 -9.62 6.93 -4.65
CA SER A 72 -8.73 8.05 -4.98
C SER A 72 -8.44 8.89 -3.74
N LEU A 73 -7.18 9.25 -3.56
CA LEU A 73 -6.71 10.07 -2.44
C LEU A 73 -5.72 11.11 -2.93
N ARG A 74 -5.99 12.39 -2.59
CA ARG A 74 -4.99 13.45 -2.69
C ARG A 74 -4.30 13.64 -1.34
N TYR A 75 -2.97 13.65 -1.33
CA TYR A 75 -2.19 13.81 -0.10
C TYR A 75 -0.95 14.68 -0.36
N PHE A 76 -0.43 15.24 0.73
CA PHE A 76 0.84 15.97 0.70
C PHE A 76 1.98 15.00 1.00
N PHE A 77 2.99 14.99 0.15
CA PHE A 77 4.18 14.18 0.33
C PHE A 77 5.16 14.88 1.26
N ARG A 78 5.39 14.30 2.44
CA ARG A 78 6.28 14.90 3.45
C ARG A 78 7.75 14.89 3.02
N GLY A 79 8.18 13.88 2.25
CA GLY A 79 9.52 13.83 1.69
C GLY A 79 9.86 14.99 0.75
N ALA A 80 8.86 15.76 0.27
CA ALA A 80 9.14 16.98 -0.50
C ALA A 80 9.93 18.02 0.31
N ALA A 81 9.76 18.06 1.64
CA ALA A 81 10.55 18.93 2.50
C ALA A 81 11.97 18.37 2.73
N HIS A 82 12.11 17.04 2.81
CA HIS A 82 13.40 16.36 2.99
C HIS A 82 14.25 16.44 1.72
N ALA A 83 13.67 16.20 0.54
CA ALA A 83 14.33 16.36 -0.76
C ALA A 83 14.82 17.78 -1.04
N ALA A 84 14.21 18.80 -0.40
CA ALA A 84 14.64 20.19 -0.56
C ALA A 84 15.88 20.54 0.29
N ILE A 85 16.17 19.77 1.34
CA ILE A 85 17.26 20.04 2.31
C ILE A 85 18.38 19.01 2.25
N ASP A 86 18.10 17.81 1.73
CA ASP A 86 19.07 16.73 1.61
C ASP A 86 19.37 16.44 0.13
N PRO A 87 20.56 16.77 -0.38
CA PRO A 87 20.95 16.51 -1.76
C PRO A 87 21.17 15.03 -2.06
N THR A 88 21.18 14.16 -1.05
CA THR A 88 21.31 12.71 -1.20
C THR A 88 19.97 11.98 -1.25
N TYR A 89 18.85 12.69 -1.04
CA TYR A 89 17.50 12.12 -1.11
C TYR A 89 17.22 11.58 -2.51
N ASP A 90 17.07 10.25 -2.61
CA ASP A 90 16.87 9.57 -3.89
C ASP A 90 15.50 8.87 -4.00
N ALA A 91 15.32 8.05 -5.04
CA ALA A 91 14.07 7.34 -5.30
C ALA A 91 13.78 6.24 -4.26
N ILE A 92 14.81 5.68 -3.64
CA ILE A 92 14.67 4.65 -2.60
C ILE A 92 14.14 5.31 -1.33
N ASP A 93 14.71 6.45 -0.94
CA ASP A 93 14.22 7.24 0.20
C ASP A 93 12.75 7.67 -0.01
N GLU A 94 12.40 8.06 -1.23
CA GLU A 94 11.05 8.44 -1.62
C GLU A 94 10.03 7.29 -1.46
N GLU A 95 10.41 6.06 -1.83
CA GLU A 95 9.55 4.88 -1.67
C GLU A 95 9.35 4.51 -0.20
N PHE A 96 10.39 4.63 0.63
CA PHE A 96 10.26 4.40 2.08
C PHE A 96 9.37 5.44 2.77
N ASP A 97 9.43 6.70 2.34
CA ASP A 97 8.65 7.80 2.92
C ASP A 97 7.24 7.96 2.35
N ASP A 98 6.96 7.35 1.20
CA ASP A 98 5.65 7.39 0.52
C ASP A 98 5.03 6.00 0.42
N PHE A 99 4.24 5.65 1.44
CA PHE A 99 3.44 4.43 1.47
C PHE A 99 2.68 4.14 0.17
N PHE A 100 2.09 5.16 -0.46
CA PHE A 100 1.28 4.93 -1.66
C PHE A 100 2.15 4.64 -2.88
N LEU A 101 3.34 5.27 -2.96
CA LEU A 101 4.31 4.96 -3.99
C LEU A 101 4.86 3.54 -3.81
N TYR A 102 5.26 3.19 -2.58
CA TYR A 102 5.71 1.83 -2.25
C TYR A 102 4.66 0.77 -2.65
N VAL A 103 3.40 0.94 -2.25
CA VAL A 103 2.33 -0.02 -2.57
C VAL A 103 2.13 -0.11 -4.09
N THR A 104 2.21 1.00 -4.83
CA THR A 104 2.10 0.99 -6.29
C THR A 104 3.25 0.24 -6.96
N GLU A 105 4.50 0.49 -6.57
CA GLU A 105 5.66 -0.16 -7.17
C GLU A 105 5.75 -1.64 -6.77
N MET A 106 5.46 -1.96 -5.51
CA MET A 106 5.30 -3.33 -5.03
C MET A 106 4.24 -4.06 -5.86
N TRP A 107 3.04 -3.49 -6.00
CA TRP A 107 1.98 -4.14 -6.77
C TRP A 107 2.35 -4.32 -8.24
N ARG A 108 3.00 -3.34 -8.88
CA ARG A 108 3.50 -3.49 -10.26
C ARG A 108 4.42 -4.70 -10.42
N HIS A 109 5.24 -5.00 -9.41
CA HIS A 109 6.14 -6.16 -9.43
C HIS A 109 5.42 -7.49 -9.16
N TRP A 110 4.29 -7.47 -8.44
CA TRP A 110 3.61 -8.67 -7.95
C TRP A 110 2.32 -9.01 -8.68
N LYS A 111 1.70 -8.08 -9.42
CA LYS A 111 0.35 -8.25 -10.00
C LYS A 111 0.20 -9.45 -10.94
N ASP A 112 1.29 -9.88 -11.58
CA ASP A 112 1.28 -10.99 -12.54
C ASP A 112 1.84 -12.30 -11.93
N LYS A 113 2.15 -12.30 -10.63
CA LYS A 113 2.75 -13.44 -9.93
C LYS A 113 1.71 -14.17 -9.07
N SER A 114 1.90 -15.47 -8.87
CA SER A 114 1.05 -16.24 -7.96
C SER A 114 1.32 -15.88 -6.50
N MET A 115 0.28 -15.98 -5.66
CA MET A 115 0.40 -15.75 -4.21
C MET A 115 1.40 -16.72 -3.55
N ASP A 116 1.54 -17.95 -4.06
CA ASP A 116 2.53 -18.91 -3.58
C ASP A 116 3.96 -18.35 -3.66
N THR A 117 4.25 -17.53 -4.68
CA THR A 117 5.56 -16.88 -4.84
C THR A 117 5.78 -15.81 -3.77
N PHE A 118 4.70 -15.16 -3.31
CA PHE A 118 4.76 -14.13 -2.28
C PHE A 118 4.93 -14.72 -0.88
N LEU A 119 4.22 -15.81 -0.58
CA LEU A 119 4.28 -16.49 0.72
C LEU A 119 5.57 -17.29 0.95
N ALA A 120 6.31 -17.60 -0.11
CA ALA A 120 7.56 -18.35 -0.04
C ALA A 120 8.82 -17.47 0.12
N ALA A 121 8.68 -16.15 0.04
CA ALA A 121 9.76 -15.15 0.15
C ALA A 121 9.90 -14.63 1.60
#